data_AF-A0A1R0USD6-F1
#
_entry.id   AF-A0A1R0USD6-F1
#
_cell.length_a   1.000
_cell.length_b   1.000
_cell.length_c   1.000
_cell.angle_alpha   90.00
_cell.angle_beta   90.00
_cell.angle_gamma   90.00
#
_symmetry.space_group_name_H-M   'P 1'
#
loop_
_entity.id
_entity.type
_entity.pdbx_description
1 polymer ?
#
loop_
_entity_poly.entity_id
_entity_poly.type
_entity_poly.pdbx_seq_one_letter_code
_entity_poly.pdbx_strand_id
1 'polypeptide(L)'
;MTGLRERKKLTTRRALSDAALSLVFERGLDNVTREDIATKAGVSLRTFTNYFAGKYDALAYRQVERLQQSIEMLRARPAEEPLWTAITESVLAPLAADFDDVYGAERALPTRAQLAEVRKLLMIPEIRDASFRKLSDDWVAAIAERTGTDPVRDTYPRLVAAVIGAVGDVAMDAYASADQPISIIQLIREGFAAVAAGLPEPGRAPSST
;
A
#
# COMPACT_ATOMS: atom_id res chain seq x y z
N MET A 1 3.27 21.81 23.15
CA MET A 1 4.12 20.65 23.55
C MET A 1 3.55 19.29 23.11
N THR A 2 2.57 19.25 22.20
CA THR A 2 1.84 18.03 21.80
C THR A 2 2.57 17.18 20.74
N GLY A 3 3.61 17.71 20.09
CA GLY A 3 4.25 17.04 18.94
C GLY A 3 5.24 15.92 19.27
N LEU A 4 5.95 15.99 20.40
CA LEU A 4 7.00 14.99 20.70
C LEU A 4 6.43 13.64 21.14
N ARG A 5 5.32 13.67 21.90
CA ARG A 5 4.63 12.45 22.36
C ARG A 5 3.94 11.72 21.22
N GLU A 6 3.24 12.45 20.35
CA GLU A 6 2.60 11.87 19.16
C GLU A 6 3.64 11.35 18.16
N ARG A 7 4.74 12.09 17.92
CA ARG A 7 5.85 11.59 17.09
C ARG A 7 6.44 10.29 17.65
N LYS A 8 6.76 10.25 18.94
CA LYS A 8 7.27 9.01 19.58
C LYS A 8 6.29 7.85 19.42
N LYS A 9 4.99 8.11 19.57
CA LYS A 9 3.93 7.12 19.39
C LYS A 9 3.91 6.57 17.96
N LEU A 10 3.96 7.43 16.94
CA LEU A 10 4.02 7.01 15.54
C LEU A 10 5.30 6.24 15.22
N THR A 11 6.46 6.71 15.71
CA THR A 11 7.74 6.01 15.52
C THR A 11 7.70 4.61 16.11
N THR A 12 7.18 4.42 17.34
CA THR A 12 7.04 3.10 17.93
C THR A 12 6.07 2.22 17.15
N ARG A 13 4.94 2.77 16.71
CA ARG A 13 3.94 2.03 15.91
C ARG A 13 4.53 1.52 14.60
N ARG A 14 5.29 2.37 13.90
CA ARG A 14 6.02 2.02 12.67
C ARG A 14 7.07 0.93 12.93
N ALA A 15 7.93 1.10 13.94
CA ALA A 15 8.98 0.13 14.27
C ALA A 15 8.42 -1.28 14.57
N LEU A 16 7.28 -1.36 15.27
CA LEU A 16 6.58 -2.63 15.52
C LEU A 16 6.05 -3.28 14.23
N SER A 17 5.52 -2.47 13.31
CA SER A 17 5.01 -2.93 12.02
C SER A 17 6.15 -3.42 11.11
N ASP A 18 7.28 -2.72 11.10
CA ASP A 18 8.48 -3.10 10.35
C ASP A 18 9.08 -4.40 10.86
N ALA A 19 9.15 -4.55 12.19
CA ALA A 19 9.56 -5.78 12.83
C ALA A 19 8.65 -6.95 12.43
N ALA A 20 7.34 -6.73 12.35
CA ALA A 20 6.38 -7.74 11.90
C ALA A 20 6.63 -8.16 10.45
N LEU A 21 6.73 -7.22 9.52
CA LEU A 21 6.99 -7.51 8.10
C LEU A 21 8.31 -8.25 7.91
N SER A 22 9.38 -7.78 8.56
CA SER A 22 10.70 -8.40 8.49
C SER A 22 10.68 -9.84 9.01
N LEU A 23 10.01 -10.11 10.15
CA LEU A 23 9.87 -11.48 10.67
C LEU A 23 9.07 -12.39 9.74
N VAL A 24 8.01 -11.86 9.10
CA VAL A 24 7.21 -12.62 8.14
C VAL A 24 8.07 -13.00 6.93
N PHE A 25 8.89 -12.09 6.41
CA PHE A 25 9.81 -12.39 5.31
C PHE A 25 10.95 -13.34 5.71
N GLU A 26 11.39 -13.32 6.96
CA GLU A 26 12.45 -14.22 7.46
C GLU A 26 11.94 -15.63 7.78
N ARG A 27 10.75 -15.76 8.37
CA ARG A 27 10.28 -17.01 9.00
C ARG A 27 8.94 -17.52 8.46
N GLY A 28 8.24 -16.73 7.66
CA GLY A 28 6.86 -17.00 7.23
C GLY A 28 5.81 -16.61 8.27
N LEU A 29 4.64 -16.19 7.80
CA LEU A 29 3.54 -15.62 8.58
C LEU A 29 3.07 -16.52 9.73
N ASP A 30 3.03 -17.83 9.49
CA ASP A 30 2.53 -18.81 10.45
C ASP A 30 3.47 -18.96 11.65
N ASN A 31 4.75 -18.66 11.47
CA ASN A 31 5.80 -18.82 12.49
C ASN A 31 6.08 -17.54 13.28
N VAL A 32 5.33 -16.46 13.06
CA VAL A 32 5.53 -15.17 13.74
C VAL A 32 4.47 -14.97 14.83
N THR A 33 4.93 -14.65 16.04
CA THR A 33 4.09 -14.29 17.20
C THR A 33 4.19 -12.81 17.55
N ARG A 34 3.29 -12.30 18.41
CA ARG A 34 3.36 -10.90 18.87
C ARG A 34 4.57 -10.67 19.78
N GLU A 35 4.95 -11.71 20.49
CA GLU A 35 6.09 -11.78 21.40
C GLU A 35 7.40 -11.66 20.60
N ASP A 36 7.51 -12.34 19.46
CA ASP A 36 8.63 -12.18 18.52
C ASP A 36 8.72 -10.74 18.01
N ILE A 37 7.59 -10.16 17.60
CA ILE A 37 7.52 -8.79 17.07
C ILE A 37 7.96 -7.78 18.13
N ALA A 38 7.41 -7.88 19.35
CA ALA A 38 7.77 -7.01 20.46
C ALA A 38 9.27 -7.11 20.78
N THR A 39 9.81 -8.33 20.80
CA THR A 39 11.23 -8.60 21.04
C THR A 39 12.11 -7.97 19.96
N LYS A 40 11.77 -8.17 18.68
CA LYS A 40 12.54 -7.60 17.56
C LYS A 40 12.48 -6.08 17.53
N ALA A 41 11.34 -5.49 17.92
CA ALA A 41 11.18 -4.04 18.05
C ALA A 41 11.79 -3.45 19.34
N GLY A 42 12.37 -4.27 20.22
CA GLY A 42 12.99 -3.81 21.46
C GLY A 42 11.99 -3.27 22.51
N VAL A 43 10.76 -3.77 22.52
CA VAL A 43 9.71 -3.34 23.46
C VAL A 43 9.04 -4.53 24.17
N SER A 44 8.30 -4.25 25.24
CA SER A 44 7.54 -5.29 25.94
C SER A 44 6.29 -5.73 25.15
N LEU A 45 5.79 -6.95 25.40
CA LEU A 45 4.50 -7.40 24.86
C LEU A 45 3.34 -6.46 25.26
N ARG A 46 3.37 -5.91 26.48
CA ARG A 46 2.39 -4.90 26.92
C ARG A 46 2.46 -3.64 26.06
N THR A 47 3.66 -3.22 25.66
CA THR A 47 3.82 -2.11 24.72
C THR A 47 3.17 -2.47 23.39
N PHE A 48 3.46 -3.64 22.83
CA PHE A 48 2.84 -4.09 21.58
C PHE A 48 1.31 -4.03 21.65
N THR A 49 0.70 -4.58 22.70
CA THR A 49 -0.77 -4.62 22.85
C THR A 49 -1.40 -3.24 23.06
N ASN A 50 -0.64 -2.23 23.50
CA ASN A 50 -1.11 -0.84 23.54
C ASN A 50 -1.22 -0.22 22.14
N TYR A 51 -0.52 -0.76 21.14
CA TYR A 51 -0.54 -0.25 19.76
C TYR A 51 -1.42 -1.06 18.84
N PHE A 52 -1.40 -2.39 18.97
CA PHE A 52 -2.05 -3.31 18.05
C PHE A 52 -2.84 -4.40 18.76
N ALA A 53 -3.99 -4.75 18.22
CA ALA A 53 -4.81 -5.86 18.72
C ALA A 53 -4.14 -7.23 18.49
N GLY A 54 -3.32 -7.35 17.44
CA GLY A 54 -2.63 -8.58 17.09
C GLY A 54 -1.62 -8.39 15.95
N LYS A 55 -0.98 -9.49 15.54
CA LYS A 55 0.03 -9.45 14.47
C LYS A 55 -0.52 -8.97 13.14
N TYR A 56 -1.77 -9.28 12.81
CA TYR A 56 -2.40 -8.87 11.56
C TYR A 56 -2.67 -7.36 11.49
N ASP A 57 -3.09 -6.75 12.60
CA ASP A 57 -3.21 -5.29 12.73
C ASP A 57 -1.85 -4.61 12.61
N ALA A 58 -0.81 -5.19 13.23
CA ALA A 58 0.56 -4.71 13.06
C ALA A 58 1.04 -4.82 11.60
N LEU A 59 0.69 -5.90 10.87
CA LEU A 59 1.05 -6.08 9.46
C LEU A 59 0.28 -5.15 8.52
N ALA A 60 -1.00 -4.88 8.80
CA ALA A 60 -1.83 -3.96 8.02
C ALA A 60 -1.38 -2.50 8.16
N TYR A 61 -0.77 -2.14 9.29
CA TYR A 61 -0.45 -0.74 9.60
C TYR A 61 0.46 -0.07 8.56
N ARG A 62 1.52 -0.72 8.07
CA ARG A 62 2.38 -0.12 7.02
C ARG A 62 1.59 0.16 5.73
N GLN A 63 0.69 -0.74 5.34
CA GLN A 63 -0.16 -0.51 4.16
C GLN A 63 -1.06 0.72 4.38
N VAL A 64 -1.71 0.82 5.54
CA VAL A 64 -2.58 1.95 5.89
C VAL A 64 -1.79 3.26 5.95
N GLU A 65 -0.64 3.27 6.62
CA GLU A 65 0.24 4.43 6.73
C GLU A 65 0.71 4.90 5.35
N ARG A 66 1.08 3.96 4.47
CA ARG A 66 1.49 4.28 3.10
C ARG A 66 0.35 4.90 2.29
N LEU A 67 -0.86 4.35 2.37
CA LEU A 67 -2.02 4.89 1.67
C LEU A 67 -2.40 6.28 2.18
N GLN A 68 -2.26 6.54 3.48
CA GLN A 68 -2.43 7.89 4.06
C GLN A 68 -1.41 8.87 3.47
N GLN A 69 -0.13 8.48 3.42
CA GLN A 69 0.92 9.30 2.81
C GLN A 69 0.64 9.58 1.34
N SER A 70 0.15 8.60 0.56
CA SER A 70 -0.23 8.81 -0.84
C SER A 70 -1.34 9.87 -0.99
N ILE A 71 -2.33 9.86 -0.11
CA ILE A 71 -3.42 10.86 -0.12
C ILE A 71 -2.86 12.25 0.22
N GLU A 72 -2.02 12.35 1.24
CA GLU A 72 -1.36 13.61 1.62
C GLU A 72 -0.48 14.15 0.48
N MET A 73 0.26 13.27 -0.19
CA MET A 73 1.06 13.62 -1.36
C MET A 73 0.17 14.09 -2.51
N LEU A 74 -0.95 13.43 -2.81
CA LEU A 74 -1.88 13.89 -3.84
C LEU A 74 -2.37 15.32 -3.55
N ARG A 75 -2.73 15.61 -2.29
CA ARG A 75 -3.17 16.95 -1.86
C ARG A 75 -2.09 18.01 -1.99
N ALA A 76 -0.82 17.65 -1.77
CA ALA A 76 0.31 18.57 -1.86
C ALA A 76 0.76 18.86 -3.31
N ARG A 77 0.28 18.11 -4.30
CA ARG A 77 0.67 18.29 -5.71
C ARG A 77 -0.04 19.47 -6.36
N PRO A 78 0.60 20.17 -7.33
CA PRO A 78 -0.01 21.28 -8.06
C PRO A 78 -1.38 20.93 -8.63
N ALA A 79 -2.35 21.84 -8.58
CA ALA A 79 -3.72 21.58 -9.04
C ALA A 79 -3.80 21.39 -10.55
N GLU A 80 -2.91 22.05 -11.30
CA GLU A 80 -2.85 22.04 -12.77
C GLU A 80 -2.26 20.75 -13.34
N GLU A 81 -1.63 19.94 -12.50
CA GLU A 81 -1.05 18.69 -12.96
C GLU A 81 -2.15 17.67 -13.34
N PRO A 82 -2.01 16.94 -14.48
CA PRO A 82 -2.99 15.95 -14.89
C PRO A 82 -3.29 14.93 -13.78
N LEU A 83 -4.58 14.66 -13.56
CA LEU A 83 -5.05 13.85 -12.43
C LEU A 83 -4.33 12.50 -12.30
N TRP A 84 -4.22 11.73 -13.38
CA TRP A 84 -3.59 10.42 -13.36
C TRP A 84 -2.07 10.50 -13.17
N THR A 85 -1.41 11.56 -13.64
CA THR A 85 0.01 11.81 -13.31
C THR A 85 0.16 12.06 -11.81
N ALA A 86 -0.69 12.91 -11.23
CA ALA A 86 -0.67 13.22 -9.80
C ALA A 86 -0.95 11.98 -8.93
N ILE A 87 -1.95 11.18 -9.30
CA ILE A 87 -2.27 9.91 -8.65
C ILE A 87 -1.07 8.95 -8.73
N THR A 88 -0.54 8.72 -9.94
CA THR A 88 0.58 7.79 -10.15
C THR A 88 1.76 8.13 -9.26
N GLU A 89 2.22 9.38 -9.30
CA GLU A 89 3.40 9.77 -8.54
C GLU A 89 3.12 9.84 -7.02
N SER A 90 1.89 10.16 -6.60
CA SER A 90 1.50 10.12 -5.18
C SER A 90 1.43 8.69 -4.61
N VAL A 91 1.06 7.71 -5.43
CA VAL A 91 0.99 6.30 -5.02
C VAL A 91 2.38 5.65 -5.04
N LEU A 92 3.18 5.94 -6.06
CA LEU A 92 4.48 5.28 -6.25
C LEU A 92 5.57 5.80 -5.32
N ALA A 93 5.54 7.08 -4.93
CA ALA A 93 6.63 7.64 -4.12
C ALA A 93 6.75 7.02 -2.71
N PRO A 94 5.66 6.85 -1.93
CA PRO A 94 5.74 6.14 -0.66
C PRO A 94 6.13 4.66 -0.81
N LEU A 95 5.69 4.03 -1.91
CA LEU A 95 6.06 2.65 -2.21
C LEU A 95 7.56 2.53 -2.50
N ALA A 96 8.13 3.42 -3.31
CA ALA A 96 9.56 3.45 -3.58
C ALA A 96 10.39 3.66 -2.29
N ALA A 97 9.95 4.58 -1.42
CA ALA A 97 10.61 4.81 -0.13
C ALA A 97 10.60 3.56 0.77
N ASP A 98 9.49 2.83 0.84
CA ASP A 98 9.42 1.55 1.57
C ASP A 98 10.44 0.54 1.04
N PHE A 99 10.59 0.42 -0.29
CA PHE A 99 11.53 -0.52 -0.90
C PHE A 99 13.00 -0.10 -0.68
N ASP A 100 13.31 1.20 -0.73
CA ASP A 100 14.65 1.70 -0.46
C ASP A 100 15.07 1.43 1.01
N ASP A 101 14.14 1.59 1.96
CA ASP A 101 14.37 1.33 3.40
C ASP A 101 14.57 -0.17 3.69
N VAL A 102 13.86 -1.07 2.97
CA VAL A 102 13.86 -2.52 3.25
C VAL A 102 14.94 -3.29 2.48
N TYR A 103 15.25 -2.89 1.23
CA TYR A 103 16.12 -3.66 0.34
C TYR A 103 17.47 -2.97 0.01
N GLY A 104 17.67 -1.72 0.44
CA GLY A 104 18.88 -0.96 0.13
C GLY A 104 19.13 -0.78 -1.38
N ALA A 105 20.29 -0.22 -1.72
CA ALA A 105 20.66 0.17 -3.09
C ALA A 105 20.61 -0.95 -4.15
N GLU A 106 20.40 -2.22 -3.76
CA GLU A 106 20.36 -3.36 -4.68
C GLU A 106 19.03 -3.54 -5.41
N ARG A 107 17.95 -2.82 -5.05
CA ARG A 107 16.62 -2.96 -5.72
C ARG A 107 16.20 -4.43 -5.91
N ALA A 108 16.59 -5.30 -4.99
CA ALA A 108 16.42 -6.73 -5.15
C ALA A 108 14.94 -7.06 -5.12
N LEU A 109 14.42 -7.59 -6.23
CA LEU A 109 13.03 -8.03 -6.31
C LEU A 109 12.80 -9.17 -5.31
N PRO A 110 11.66 -9.21 -4.61
CA PRO A 110 11.44 -10.24 -3.58
C PRO A 110 11.48 -11.66 -4.14
N THR A 111 12.04 -12.57 -3.35
CA THR A 111 12.14 -13.99 -3.71
C THR A 111 10.77 -14.65 -3.80
N ARG A 112 10.67 -15.80 -4.49
CA ARG A 112 9.42 -16.60 -4.58
C ARG A 112 8.81 -16.91 -3.21
N ALA A 113 9.64 -17.19 -2.19
CA ALA A 113 9.18 -17.44 -0.83
C ALA A 113 8.54 -16.19 -0.20
N GLN A 114 9.15 -15.02 -0.39
CA GLN A 114 8.59 -13.75 0.08
C GLN A 114 7.29 -13.40 -0.66
N LEU A 115 7.18 -13.67 -1.97
CA LEU A 115 5.95 -13.48 -2.73
C LEU A 115 4.80 -14.36 -2.20
N ALA A 116 5.09 -15.61 -1.80
CA ALA A 116 4.10 -16.49 -1.19
C ALA A 116 3.58 -15.93 0.15
N GLU A 117 4.45 -15.32 0.96
CA GLU A 117 4.03 -14.68 2.21
C GLU A 117 3.23 -13.40 1.98
N VAL A 118 3.60 -12.59 0.98
CA VAL A 118 2.76 -11.45 0.54
C VAL A 118 1.38 -11.94 0.11
N ARG A 119 1.29 -13.02 -0.66
CA ARG A 119 0.01 -13.62 -1.05
C ARG A 119 -0.83 -14.03 0.15
N LYS A 120 -0.24 -14.66 1.16
CA LYS A 120 -0.95 -15.02 2.40
C LYS A 120 -1.50 -13.77 3.09
N LEU A 121 -0.71 -12.71 3.21
CA LEU A 121 -1.15 -11.44 3.80
C LEU A 121 -2.35 -10.85 3.07
N LEU A 122 -2.38 -10.88 1.73
CA LEU A 122 -3.47 -10.35 0.91
C LEU A 122 -4.81 -11.07 1.08
N MET A 123 -4.78 -12.32 1.53
CA MET A 123 -5.97 -13.14 1.73
C MET A 123 -6.61 -12.97 3.12
N ILE A 124 -6.02 -12.14 3.98
CA ILE A 124 -6.47 -11.94 5.36
C ILE A 124 -7.67 -10.96 5.38
N PRO A 125 -8.87 -11.40 5.79
CA PRO A 125 -10.05 -10.54 5.82
C PRO A 125 -9.90 -9.33 6.75
N GLU A 126 -9.18 -9.48 7.87
CA GLU A 126 -8.92 -8.42 8.85
C GLU A 126 -8.03 -7.31 8.29
N ILE A 127 -7.18 -7.63 7.31
CA ILE A 127 -6.44 -6.60 6.57
C ILE A 127 -7.39 -5.80 5.68
N ARG A 128 -8.51 -6.37 5.20
CA ARG A 128 -9.47 -5.71 4.28
C ARG A 128 -10.59 -4.91 4.98
N ASP A 129 -10.52 -4.71 6.30
CA ASP A 129 -11.62 -4.16 7.13
C ASP A 129 -11.74 -2.62 7.09
N ALA A 130 -12.52 -2.03 8.01
CA ALA A 130 -12.96 -0.64 8.12
C ALA A 130 -11.91 0.45 7.84
N SER A 131 -10.64 0.20 8.14
CA SER A 131 -9.53 1.10 7.81
C SER A 131 -9.45 1.37 6.30
N PHE A 132 -9.66 0.35 5.46
CA PHE A 132 -9.67 0.50 4.00
C PHE A 132 -10.91 1.24 3.50
N ARG A 133 -12.07 1.09 4.15
CA ARG A 133 -13.25 1.90 3.86
C ARG A 133 -12.98 3.38 4.12
N LYS A 134 -12.42 3.72 5.28
CA LYS A 134 -12.06 5.11 5.59
C LYS A 134 -11.04 5.67 4.59
N LEU A 135 -10.04 4.88 4.22
CA LEU A 135 -9.05 5.28 3.21
C LEU A 135 -9.71 5.55 1.85
N SER A 136 -10.69 4.74 1.46
CA SER A 136 -11.48 4.98 0.24
C SER A 136 -12.21 6.32 0.32
N ASP A 137 -12.87 6.63 1.44
CA ASP A 137 -13.54 7.92 1.65
C ASP A 137 -12.55 9.10 1.62
N ASP A 138 -11.35 8.93 2.20
CA ASP A 138 -10.30 9.95 2.21
C ASP A 138 -9.75 10.20 0.78
N TRP A 139 -9.61 9.16 -0.05
CA TRP A 139 -9.27 9.30 -1.48
C TRP A 139 -10.37 10.06 -2.23
N VAL A 140 -11.63 9.70 -2.01
CA VAL A 140 -12.79 10.38 -2.63
C VAL A 140 -12.76 11.88 -2.32
N ALA A 141 -12.51 12.24 -1.07
CA ALA A 141 -12.39 13.64 -0.67
C ALA A 141 -11.22 14.35 -1.38
N ALA A 142 -10.03 13.74 -1.40
CA ALA A 142 -8.86 14.34 -2.06
C ALA A 142 -9.05 14.51 -3.58
N ILE A 143 -9.71 13.56 -4.24
CA ILE A 143 -10.02 13.65 -5.67
C ILE A 143 -11.07 14.72 -5.93
N ALA A 144 -12.10 14.80 -5.09
CA ALA A 144 -13.15 15.81 -5.19
C ALA A 144 -12.58 17.23 -5.05
N GLU A 145 -11.75 17.46 -4.02
CA GLU A 145 -11.00 18.70 -3.80
C GLU A 145 -10.21 19.11 -5.05
N ARG A 146 -9.46 18.16 -5.64
CA ARG A 146 -8.61 18.41 -6.81
C ARG A 146 -9.38 18.69 -8.10
N THR A 147 -10.53 18.06 -8.26
CA THR A 147 -11.30 18.11 -9.51
C THR A 147 -12.41 19.15 -9.47
N GLY A 148 -12.60 19.82 -8.33
CA GLY A 148 -13.68 20.79 -8.13
C GLY A 148 -15.07 20.16 -8.14
N THR A 149 -15.18 18.88 -7.74
CA THR A 149 -16.45 18.13 -7.70
C THR A 149 -16.95 17.93 -6.27
N ASP A 150 -18.21 17.55 -6.12
CA ASP A 150 -18.84 17.25 -4.84
C ASP A 150 -18.72 15.73 -4.53
N PRO A 151 -18.08 15.32 -3.43
CA PRO A 151 -17.82 13.91 -3.12
C PRO A 151 -19.08 13.08 -2.79
N VAL A 152 -20.21 13.76 -2.51
CA VAL A 152 -21.50 13.12 -2.17
C VAL A 152 -22.39 13.04 -3.40
N ARG A 153 -22.41 14.08 -4.23
CA ARG A 153 -23.30 14.19 -5.38
C ARG A 153 -22.69 13.67 -6.68
N ASP A 154 -21.40 13.87 -6.88
CA ASP A 154 -20.73 13.49 -8.12
C ASP A 154 -20.15 12.08 -8.01
N THR A 155 -20.40 11.28 -9.04
CA THR A 155 -19.90 9.90 -9.10
C THR A 155 -18.42 9.83 -9.47
N TYR A 156 -17.88 10.89 -10.09
CA TYR A 156 -16.53 10.89 -10.64
C TYR A 156 -15.43 10.63 -9.59
N PRO A 157 -15.39 11.30 -8.43
CA PRO A 157 -14.37 11.01 -7.40
C PRO A 157 -14.43 9.58 -6.88
N ARG A 158 -15.64 9.05 -6.71
CA ARG A 158 -15.87 7.66 -6.28
C ARG A 158 -15.40 6.66 -7.33
N LEU A 159 -15.65 6.94 -8.60
CA LEU A 159 -15.19 6.11 -9.71
C LEU A 159 -13.65 6.09 -9.77
N VAL A 160 -13.01 7.26 -9.69
CA VAL A 160 -11.54 7.36 -9.69
C VAL A 160 -10.95 6.61 -8.49
N ALA A 161 -11.49 6.79 -7.28
CA ALA A 161 -11.02 6.08 -6.10
C ALA A 161 -11.18 4.55 -6.23
N ALA A 162 -12.30 4.09 -6.80
CA ALA A 162 -12.51 2.67 -7.07
C ALA A 162 -11.50 2.13 -8.10
N VAL A 163 -11.18 2.89 -9.14
CA VAL A 163 -10.17 2.52 -10.14
C VAL A 163 -8.76 2.48 -9.52
N ILE A 164 -8.43 3.41 -8.61
CA ILE A 164 -7.16 3.35 -7.84
C ILE A 164 -7.06 2.03 -7.07
N GLY A 165 -8.13 1.67 -6.34
CA GLY A 165 -8.20 0.39 -5.64
C GLY A 165 -8.04 -0.80 -6.58
N ALA A 166 -8.76 -0.80 -7.70
CA ALA A 166 -8.72 -1.89 -8.69
C ALA A 166 -7.32 -2.07 -9.32
N VAL A 167 -6.63 -0.99 -9.66
CA VAL A 167 -5.24 -1.05 -10.15
C VAL A 167 -4.32 -1.64 -9.08
N GLY A 168 -4.47 -1.20 -7.83
CA GLY A 168 -3.73 -1.74 -6.69
C GLY A 168 -3.96 -3.24 -6.50
N ASP A 169 -5.22 -3.68 -6.49
CA ASP A 169 -5.59 -5.08 -6.31
C ASP A 169 -5.05 -5.96 -7.45
N VAL A 170 -5.23 -5.55 -8.72
CA VAL A 170 -4.72 -6.30 -9.87
C VAL A 170 -3.19 -6.36 -9.86
N ALA A 171 -2.51 -5.26 -9.55
CA ALA A 171 -1.06 -5.23 -9.46
C ALA A 171 -0.55 -6.13 -8.31
N MET A 172 -1.20 -6.11 -7.15
CA MET A 172 -0.87 -6.98 -6.02
C MET A 172 -1.11 -8.45 -6.35
N ASP A 173 -2.22 -8.80 -7.01
CA ASP A 173 -2.55 -10.17 -7.42
C ASP A 173 -1.55 -10.72 -8.44
N ALA A 174 -1.20 -9.92 -9.45
CA ALA A 174 -0.18 -10.27 -10.44
C ALA A 174 1.19 -10.45 -9.77
N TYR A 175 1.56 -9.51 -8.89
CA TYR A 175 2.80 -9.57 -8.12
C TYR A 175 2.88 -10.83 -7.24
N ALA A 176 1.81 -11.16 -6.52
CA ALA A 176 1.73 -12.31 -5.63
C ALA A 176 1.66 -13.66 -6.36
N SER A 177 1.24 -13.67 -7.63
CA SER A 177 1.08 -14.88 -8.45
C SER A 177 2.27 -15.14 -9.38
N ALA A 178 3.22 -14.21 -9.47
CA ALA A 178 4.34 -14.32 -10.39
C ALA A 178 5.32 -15.43 -9.98
N ASP A 179 5.68 -16.29 -10.93
CA ASP A 179 6.67 -17.35 -10.72
C ASP A 179 8.11 -16.80 -10.62
N GLN A 180 8.36 -15.65 -11.25
CA GLN A 180 9.60 -14.90 -11.18
C GLN A 180 9.38 -13.56 -10.47
N PRO A 181 10.38 -13.02 -9.78
CA PRO A 181 10.28 -11.70 -9.17
C PRO A 181 9.97 -10.63 -10.22
N ILE A 182 8.89 -9.88 -10.01
CA ILE A 182 8.50 -8.72 -10.84
C ILE A 182 8.33 -7.49 -9.96
N SER A 183 8.45 -6.29 -10.54
CA SER A 183 8.36 -5.04 -9.77
C SER A 183 6.90 -4.62 -9.59
N ILE A 184 6.43 -4.58 -8.35
CA ILE A 184 5.09 -4.04 -8.06
C ILE A 184 4.94 -2.56 -8.42
N ILE A 185 6.02 -1.78 -8.31
CA ILE A 185 6.06 -0.37 -8.73
C ILE A 185 5.76 -0.25 -10.22
N GLN A 186 6.34 -1.14 -11.04
CA GLN A 186 6.07 -1.14 -12.48
C GLN A 186 4.65 -1.58 -12.80
N LEU A 187 4.13 -2.63 -12.15
CA LEU A 187 2.74 -3.07 -12.35
C LEU A 187 1.73 -1.97 -12.06
N ILE A 188 1.89 -1.24 -10.95
CA ILE A 188 1.01 -0.12 -10.59
C ILE A 188 1.16 1.02 -11.61
N ARG A 189 2.40 1.35 -12.02
CA ARG A 189 2.67 2.38 -13.03
C ARG A 189 1.99 2.06 -14.36
N GLU A 190 2.14 0.83 -14.84
CA GLU A 190 1.52 0.34 -16.08
C GLU A 190 0.00 0.35 -15.98
N GLY A 191 -0.56 -0.09 -14.84
CA GLY A 191 -2.00 -0.05 -14.59
C GLY A 191 -2.57 1.37 -14.66
N PHE A 192 -1.94 2.35 -14.01
CA PHE A 192 -2.37 3.74 -14.11
C PHE A 192 -2.15 4.34 -15.50
N ALA A 193 -1.08 3.98 -16.19
CA ALA A 193 -0.87 4.41 -17.57
C ALA A 193 -1.97 3.88 -18.51
N ALA A 194 -2.38 2.61 -18.35
CA ALA A 194 -3.47 2.03 -19.11
C ALA A 194 -4.80 2.75 -18.83
N VAL A 195 -5.09 3.05 -17.56
CA VAL A 195 -6.27 3.84 -17.17
C VAL A 195 -6.23 5.25 -17.78
N ALA A 196 -5.08 5.93 -17.71
CA ALA A 196 -4.91 7.27 -18.27
C ALA A 196 -5.10 7.29 -19.81
N ALA A 197 -4.76 6.19 -20.49
CA ALA A 197 -4.98 6.00 -21.92
C ALA A 197 -6.42 5.56 -22.28
N GLY A 198 -7.30 5.39 -21.29
CA GLY A 198 -8.69 4.98 -21.50
C GLY A 198 -8.89 3.47 -21.67
N LEU A 199 -7.99 2.65 -21.13
CA LEU A 199 -8.01 1.17 -21.22
C LEU A 199 -8.21 0.69 -22.67
N PRO A 200 -7.29 1.02 -23.59
CA PRO A 200 -7.42 0.65 -25.00
C PRO A 200 -7.50 -0.87 -25.17
N GLU A 201 -8.34 -1.34 -26.10
CA GLU A 201 -8.44 -2.76 -26.40
C GLU A 201 -7.08 -3.31 -26.88
N PRO A 202 -6.62 -4.45 -26.35
CA PRO A 202 -5.41 -5.09 -26.85
C PRO A 202 -5.55 -5.42 -28.34
N GLY A 203 -4.54 -5.08 -29.13
CA GLY A 203 -4.51 -5.47 -30.54
C GLY A 203 -4.60 -6.99 -30.68
N ARG A 204 -5.55 -7.48 -31.47
CA ARG A 204 -5.65 -8.91 -31.81
C ARG A 204 -4.33 -9.32 -32.48
N ALA A 205 -3.56 -10.21 -31.87
CA ALA A 205 -2.40 -10.80 -32.54
C ALA A 205 -2.88 -11.46 -33.84
N PRO A 206 -2.21 -11.23 -34.99
CA PRO A 206 -2.56 -11.91 -36.22
C PRO A 206 -2.41 -13.41 -35.99
N SER A 207 -3.46 -14.16 -36.29
CA SER A 207 -3.46 -15.62 -36.26
C SER A 207 -2.32 -16.13 -37.13
N SER A 208 -1.26 -16.65 -36.52
CA SER A 208 -0.20 -17.34 -37.23
C SER A 208 -0.83 -18.48 -38.03
N THR A 209 -0.87 -18.34 -39.36
CA THR A 209 -1.30 -19.38 -40.31
C THR A 209 -0.08 -20.18 -40.74
#